data_AF-A0AAW0B6Q9-F1
#
_entry.id   AF-A0AAW0B6Q9-F1
#
_cell.length_a   1.000
_cell.length_b   1.000
_cell.length_c   1.000
_cell.angle_alpha   90.00
_cell.angle_beta   90.00
_cell.angle_gamma   90.00
#
_symmetry.space_group_name_H-M   'P 1'
#
loop_
_entity.id
_entity.type
_entity.pdbx_description
1 polymer ?
#
loop_
_entity_poly.entity_id
_entity_poly.type
_entity_poly.pdbx_seq_one_letter_code
_entity_poly.pdbx_strand_id
1 'polypeptide(L)'
;MKHRATYPQHHEKCYEVHAKEASLDSLNPVTAADFPSLTIDRTSLSGAALRVCAGENLQVFVAMVNNIPRIYAFHQFLPHLSAILRAMDRSAPPRLPMTPKQNAKEAAKKADPDQPSRRMKRSCPVLVPDMKDMGTLIEGKVFLPQGVKDVAELPTLDTLRAQIVDLLSAPGARIAGVLSQAAGGQLARTLEGLKMALEEEQKGSSSPPP
;
A
#
# COMPACT_ATOMS: atom_id res chain seq x y z
N MET A 1 24.96 4.02 48.87
CA MET A 1 23.52 3.89 48.57
C MET A 1 23.28 4.42 47.16
N LYS A 2 22.97 3.55 46.20
CA LYS A 2 22.78 3.90 44.79
C LYS A 2 21.34 4.33 44.58
N HIS A 3 21.10 5.61 44.30
CA HIS A 3 19.78 6.12 43.92
C HIS A 3 19.40 5.56 42.55
N ARG A 4 18.43 4.65 42.55
CA ARG A 4 17.75 4.10 41.38
C ARG A 4 16.84 5.19 40.83
N ALA A 5 17.17 5.76 39.68
CA ALA A 5 16.29 6.69 38.99
C ALA A 5 15.02 5.95 38.53
N THR A 6 13.92 6.18 39.24
CA THR A 6 12.57 5.82 38.86
C THR A 6 12.13 6.76 37.74
N TYR A 7 11.95 6.23 36.53
CA TYR A 7 11.31 6.95 35.43
C TYR A 7 9.81 7.08 35.72
N PRO A 8 9.22 8.27 35.57
CA PRO A 8 7.79 8.45 35.77
C PRO A 8 7.00 7.85 34.60
N GLN A 9 6.08 6.95 34.93
CA GLN A 9 5.07 6.41 34.04
C GLN A 9 4.06 7.51 33.69
N HIS A 10 4.35 8.32 32.68
CA HIS A 10 3.35 9.23 32.12
C HIS A 10 2.60 8.53 31.00
N HIS A 11 1.46 7.97 31.40
CA HIS A 11 0.20 7.92 30.67
C HIS A 11 0.24 7.44 29.22
N GLU A 12 -0.10 6.17 29.08
CA GLU A 12 -1.03 5.67 28.06
C GLU A 12 -2.17 6.69 27.85
N LYS A 13 -2.00 7.54 26.85
CA LYS A 13 -3.13 8.12 26.13
C LYS A 13 -3.12 7.49 24.76
N CYS A 14 -3.66 6.28 24.70
CA CYS A 14 -4.16 5.73 23.46
C CYS A 14 -5.14 6.75 22.88
N TYR A 15 -4.82 7.25 21.69
CA TYR A 15 -5.71 8.05 20.88
C TYR A 15 -6.85 7.14 20.39
N GLU A 16 -7.87 6.93 21.22
CA GLU A 16 -9.18 6.47 20.77
C GLU A 16 -9.86 7.62 20.03
N VAL A 17 -9.46 7.85 18.78
CA VAL A 17 -10.18 8.76 17.90
C VAL A 17 -11.31 7.97 17.26
N HIS A 18 -12.46 8.00 17.95
CA HIS A 18 -13.81 7.76 17.45
C HIS A 18 -14.01 6.56 16.53
N ALA A 19 -14.25 5.38 17.14
CA ALA A 19 -15.15 4.41 16.56
C ALA A 19 -16.55 5.04 16.50
N LYS A 20 -16.92 5.60 15.34
CA LYS A 20 -18.33 5.87 15.05
C LYS A 20 -19.04 4.53 15.05
N GLU A 21 -20.05 4.41 15.90
CA GLU A 21 -20.90 3.24 16.10
C GLU A 21 -21.23 2.57 14.75
N ALA A 22 -20.78 1.32 14.62
CA ALA A 22 -21.01 0.50 13.45
C ALA A 22 -22.51 0.24 13.30
N SER A 23 -23.03 0.52 12.10
CA SER A 23 -24.39 0.14 11.70
C SER A 23 -24.59 -1.36 11.86
N LEU A 24 -25.70 -1.75 12.50
CA LEU A 24 -26.08 -3.11 12.86
C LEU A 24 -26.45 -4.04 11.67
N ASP A 25 -26.01 -3.73 10.45
CA ASP A 25 -26.45 -4.42 9.22
C ASP A 25 -25.44 -5.40 8.62
N SER A 26 -24.21 -5.53 9.16
CA SER A 26 -23.22 -6.45 8.62
C SER A 26 -23.20 -7.79 9.37
N LEU A 27 -23.55 -8.87 8.65
CA LEU A 27 -23.55 -10.28 9.11
C LEU A 27 -22.18 -10.84 9.56
N ASN A 28 -21.11 -10.04 9.58
CA ASN A 28 -19.80 -10.43 10.09
C ASN A 28 -19.38 -9.44 11.20
N PRO A 29 -19.10 -9.91 12.43
CA PRO A 29 -18.55 -9.04 13.45
C PRO A 29 -17.15 -8.59 13.02
N VAL A 30 -16.94 -7.28 12.94
CA VAL A 30 -15.60 -6.71 12.74
C VAL A 30 -14.75 -7.11 13.94
N THR A 31 -13.81 -8.03 13.72
CA THR A 31 -12.96 -8.58 14.77
C THR A 31 -11.69 -7.73 14.84
N ALA A 32 -10.97 -7.71 15.97
CA ALA A 32 -9.72 -6.95 16.08
C ALA A 32 -8.66 -7.31 15.02
N ALA A 33 -8.80 -8.49 14.39
CA ALA A 33 -8.03 -8.95 13.23
C ALA A 33 -8.26 -8.16 11.93
N ASP A 34 -9.32 -7.36 11.86
CA ASP A 34 -9.64 -6.56 10.67
C ASP A 34 -8.86 -5.24 10.66
N PHE A 35 -8.25 -4.86 11.79
CA PHE A 35 -7.49 -3.63 11.89
C PHE A 35 -5.99 -3.85 11.65
N PRO A 36 -5.36 -2.94 10.89
CA PRO A 36 -3.92 -2.97 10.69
C PRO A 36 -3.17 -2.78 12.02
N SER A 37 -2.38 -3.77 12.45
CA SER A 37 -1.49 -3.65 13.62
C SER A 37 -0.02 -3.45 13.21
N LEU A 38 0.63 -2.48 13.85
CA LEU A 38 2.03 -2.13 13.64
C LEU A 38 2.85 -2.52 14.88
N THR A 39 3.78 -3.46 14.73
CA THR A 39 4.70 -3.84 15.81
C THR A 39 6.10 -3.27 15.55
N ILE A 40 6.74 -2.78 16.61
CA ILE A 40 8.11 -2.27 16.56
C ILE A 40 9.02 -3.34 17.16
N ASP A 41 9.84 -3.95 16.31
CA ASP A 41 10.71 -5.04 16.73
C ASP A 41 12.19 -4.69 16.57
N ARG A 42 13.02 -5.41 17.34
CA ARG A 42 14.48 -5.35 17.17
C ARG A 42 14.85 -6.11 15.91
N THR A 43 15.81 -5.56 15.16
CA THR A 43 16.31 -6.16 13.91
C THR A 43 16.81 -7.59 14.11
N SER A 44 17.44 -7.87 15.25
CA SER A 44 17.90 -9.22 15.60
C SER A 44 16.77 -10.22 15.86
N LEU A 45 15.63 -9.77 16.40
CA LEU A 45 14.45 -10.61 16.63
C LEU A 45 13.73 -10.90 15.32
N SER A 46 13.56 -9.87 14.48
CA SER A 46 12.97 -10.01 13.15
C SER A 46 13.79 -10.93 12.24
N GLY A 47 15.12 -10.79 12.23
CA GLY A 47 16.00 -11.69 11.47
C GLY A 47 16.01 -13.15 11.94
N ALA A 48 15.65 -13.42 13.21
CA ALA A 48 15.45 -14.78 13.69
C ALA A 48 14.08 -15.34 13.25
N ALA A 49 13.02 -14.54 13.35
CA ALA A 49 11.68 -14.92 12.90
C ALA A 49 11.63 -15.20 11.38
N LEU A 50 12.30 -14.37 10.58
CA LEU A 50 12.32 -14.52 9.13
C LEU A 50 13.13 -15.74 8.67
N ARG A 51 14.12 -16.19 9.44
CA ARG A 51 14.81 -17.45 9.14
C ARG A 51 13.90 -18.68 9.22
N VAL A 52 12.81 -18.58 9.98
CA VAL A 52 11.81 -19.65 10.12
C VAL A 52 10.68 -19.49 9.10
N CYS A 53 10.29 -18.25 8.80
CA CYS A 53 9.11 -17.96 7.99
C CYS A 53 9.39 -17.68 6.50
N ALA A 54 10.60 -17.28 6.12
CA ALA A 54 10.90 -16.89 4.75
C ALA A 54 11.58 -18.03 3.97
N GLY A 55 11.03 -18.33 2.79
CA GLY A 55 11.71 -19.07 1.73
C GLY A 55 12.66 -18.17 0.93
N GLU A 56 13.02 -18.59 -0.28
CA GLU A 56 14.02 -17.97 -1.16
C GLU A 56 14.04 -16.41 -1.15
N ASN A 57 15.26 -15.83 -1.20
CA ASN A 57 15.61 -14.39 -1.13
C ASN A 57 15.89 -13.78 0.27
N LEU A 58 16.14 -14.59 1.28
CA LEU A 58 16.55 -14.11 2.62
C LEU A 58 17.87 -13.29 2.59
N GLN A 59 18.82 -13.63 1.72
CA GLN A 59 20.12 -12.95 1.64
C GLN A 59 19.97 -11.46 1.26
N VAL A 60 19.08 -11.16 0.31
CA VAL A 60 18.80 -9.79 -0.13
C VAL A 60 18.19 -8.98 1.00
N PHE A 61 17.29 -9.59 1.78
CA PHE A 61 16.69 -8.96 2.94
C PHE A 61 17.69 -8.69 4.06
N VAL A 62 18.55 -9.67 4.38
CA VAL A 62 19.56 -9.53 5.43
C VAL A 62 20.56 -8.43 5.09
N ALA A 63 21.02 -8.35 3.84
CA ALA A 63 21.89 -7.27 3.37
C ALA A 63 21.25 -5.88 3.54
N MET A 64 19.93 -5.80 3.36
CA MET A 64 19.17 -4.57 3.53
C MET A 64 18.95 -4.20 5.02
N VAL A 65 18.67 -5.18 5.88
CA VAL A 65 18.38 -4.95 7.30
C VAL A 65 19.60 -4.58 8.13
N ASN A 66 20.79 -5.07 7.78
CA ASN A 66 22.00 -4.86 8.56
C ASN A 66 22.40 -3.38 8.74
N ASN A 67 21.86 -2.48 7.93
CA ASN A 67 22.19 -1.05 7.98
C ASN A 67 21.22 -0.19 8.79
N ILE A 68 20.14 -0.75 9.37
CA ILE A 68 19.06 0.05 9.99
C ILE A 68 18.72 -0.49 11.39
N PRO A 69 18.57 0.38 12.41
CA PRO A 69 18.46 -0.06 13.80
C PRO A 69 17.06 -0.56 14.24
N ARG A 70 15.98 -0.28 13.48
CA ARG A 70 14.61 -0.66 13.85
C ARG A 70 13.80 -1.09 12.63
N ILE A 71 13.03 -2.17 12.77
CA ILE A 71 12.11 -2.68 11.75
C ILE A 71 10.70 -2.58 12.31
N TYR A 72 9.77 -2.18 11.44
CA TYR A 72 8.35 -2.21 11.71
C TYR A 72 7.76 -3.41 10.96
N ALA A 73 7.03 -4.27 11.67
CA ALA A 73 6.41 -5.45 11.08
C ALA A 73 4.88 -5.29 11.10
N PHE A 74 4.24 -5.78 10.04
CA PHE A 74 2.81 -5.70 9.81
C PHE A 74 2.24 -7.11 9.64
N HIS A 75 1.13 -7.42 10.32
CA HIS A 75 0.69 -8.80 10.49
C HIS A 75 -0.51 -9.23 9.64
N GLN A 76 -1.39 -8.31 9.19
CA GLN A 76 -2.62 -8.70 8.49
C GLN A 76 -2.96 -7.78 7.32
N PHE A 77 -2.78 -8.29 6.10
CA PHE A 77 -3.13 -7.63 4.86
C PHE A 77 -4.50 -8.09 4.35
N LEU A 78 -5.22 -7.25 3.57
CA LEU A 78 -5.63 -7.63 2.19
C LEU A 78 -6.51 -6.63 1.38
N PRO A 79 -6.99 -5.46 1.89
CA PRO A 79 -7.52 -4.44 0.95
C PRO A 79 -6.93 -3.02 1.06
N HIS A 80 -6.12 -2.73 2.09
CA HIS A 80 -5.72 -1.35 2.40
C HIS A 80 -4.22 -1.08 2.33
N LEU A 81 -3.46 -1.84 1.52
CA LEU A 81 -1.99 -1.76 1.51
C LEU A 81 -1.51 -0.40 1.08
N SER A 82 -2.03 0.07 -0.05
CA SER A 82 -1.79 1.41 -0.55
C SER A 82 -2.16 2.50 0.45
N ALA A 83 -3.28 2.34 1.16
CA ALA A 83 -3.72 3.29 2.18
C ALA A 83 -2.77 3.32 3.39
N ILE A 84 -2.30 2.17 3.85
CA ILE A 84 -1.38 2.02 4.97
C ILE A 84 0.01 2.57 4.59
N LEU A 85 0.56 2.19 3.43
CA LEU A 85 1.83 2.75 2.93
C LEU A 85 1.74 4.27 2.82
N ARG A 86 0.65 4.80 2.27
CA ARG A 86 0.44 6.25 2.16
C ARG A 86 0.33 6.93 3.52
N ALA A 87 -0.30 6.30 4.50
CA ALA A 87 -0.35 6.80 5.87
C ALA A 87 1.03 6.80 6.52
N MET A 88 1.82 5.75 6.28
CA MET A 88 3.20 5.62 6.75
C MET A 88 4.11 6.70 6.14
N ASP A 89 4.13 6.84 4.82
CA ASP A 89 4.90 7.87 4.10
C ASP A 89 4.59 9.29 4.60
N ARG A 90 3.33 9.55 4.97
CA ARG A 90 2.90 10.85 5.53
C ARG A 90 3.32 11.06 6.97
N SER A 91 3.40 10.00 7.77
CA SER A 91 3.67 10.10 9.21
C SER A 91 5.12 10.48 9.51
N ALA A 92 6.07 10.09 8.64
CA ALA A 92 7.48 10.40 8.81
C ALA A 92 8.14 10.66 7.44
N PRO A 93 7.92 11.86 6.85
CA PRO A 93 8.52 12.19 5.57
C PRO A 93 10.05 12.18 5.66
N PRO A 94 10.75 11.78 4.58
CA PRO A 94 12.20 11.69 4.58
C PRO A 94 12.83 13.06 4.88
N ARG A 95 13.88 13.06 5.71
CA ARG A 95 14.64 14.28 6.01
C ARG A 95 15.15 14.91 4.73
N LEU A 96 14.78 16.17 4.52
CA LEU A 96 15.39 17.01 3.50
C LEU A 96 16.90 17.14 3.81
N PRO A 97 17.78 17.11 2.79
CA PRO A 97 19.20 17.35 3.00
C PRO A 97 19.38 18.74 3.61
N MET A 98 20.14 18.80 4.70
CA MET A 98 20.36 20.06 5.42
C MET A 98 21.06 21.09 4.54
N THR A 99 20.52 22.31 4.54
CA THR A 99 21.12 23.44 3.82
C THR A 99 22.56 23.67 4.30
N PRO A 100 23.48 24.15 3.44
CA PRO A 100 24.89 24.35 3.83
C PRO A 100 25.07 25.26 5.05
N LYS A 101 24.16 26.22 5.24
CA LYS A 101 24.12 27.11 6.41
C LYS A 101 23.75 26.40 7.71
N GLN A 102 22.90 25.36 7.66
CA GLN A 102 22.54 24.55 8.82
C GLN A 102 23.65 23.57 9.17
N ASN A 103 24.29 22.96 8.16
CA ASN A 103 25.47 22.09 8.36
C ASN A 103 26.61 22.84 9.07
N ALA A 104 26.91 24.08 8.66
CA ALA A 104 27.94 24.90 9.30
C ALA A 104 27.59 25.23 10.76
N LYS A 105 26.32 25.49 11.08
CA LYS A 105 25.85 25.73 12.45
C LYS A 105 25.90 24.47 13.32
N GLU A 106 25.65 23.29 12.76
CA GLU A 106 25.78 22.02 13.48
C GLU A 106 27.24 21.62 13.69
N ALA A 107 28.10 21.86 12.70
CA ALA A 107 29.54 21.67 12.81
C ALA A 107 30.12 22.60 13.90
N ALA A 108 29.74 23.88 13.92
CA ALA A 108 30.18 24.83 14.95
C ALA A 108 29.68 24.46 16.36
N LYS A 109 28.53 23.78 16.49
CA LYS A 109 28.03 23.27 17.79
C LYS A 109 28.75 22.00 18.25
N LYS A 110 29.38 21.26 17.33
CA LYS A 110 30.16 20.03 17.59
C LYS A 110 31.67 20.30 17.70
N ALA A 111 32.13 21.47 17.24
CA ALA A 111 33.52 21.89 17.31
C ALA A 111 33.99 22.04 18.76
N ASP A 112 35.29 21.78 18.96
CA ASP A 112 35.96 21.93 20.26
C ASP A 112 36.00 23.43 20.63
N PRO A 113 35.66 23.82 21.87
CA PRO A 113 35.77 25.22 22.26
C PRO A 113 37.21 25.72 22.15
N ASP A 114 37.41 26.89 21.54
CA ASP A 114 38.73 27.54 21.35
C ASP A 114 39.51 27.80 22.65
N GLN A 115 38.86 27.65 23.82
CA GLN A 115 39.47 27.82 25.13
C GLN A 115 39.67 26.48 25.84
N PRO A 116 40.92 26.10 26.18
CA PRO A 116 41.27 24.77 26.68
C PRO A 116 40.65 24.40 28.05
N SER A 117 40.14 25.39 28.79
CA SER A 117 39.52 25.17 30.11
C SER A 117 37.99 25.00 30.07
N ARG A 118 37.35 25.11 28.89
CA ARG A 118 35.90 25.08 28.76
C ARG A 118 35.41 23.69 28.39
N ARG A 119 34.60 23.07 29.25
CA ARG A 119 33.97 21.77 28.96
C ARG A 119 33.01 21.86 27.77
N MET A 120 33.16 20.95 26.81
CA MET A 120 32.21 20.78 25.70
C MET A 120 30.77 20.67 26.21
N LYS A 121 29.85 21.43 25.60
CA LYS A 121 28.43 21.35 25.89
C LYS A 121 27.87 20.06 25.30
N ARG A 122 27.54 19.09 26.16
CA ARG A 122 26.84 17.86 25.77
C ARG A 122 25.47 18.22 25.21
N SER A 123 25.33 18.25 23.89
CA SER A 123 24.03 18.29 23.23
C SER A 123 23.56 16.85 23.06
N CYS A 124 22.42 16.51 23.65
CA CYS A 124 21.70 15.31 23.20
C CYS A 124 21.12 15.65 21.83
N PRO A 125 21.52 14.97 20.75
CA PRO A 125 20.92 15.22 19.45
C PRO A 125 19.43 14.90 19.54
N VAL A 126 18.59 15.79 19.02
CA VAL A 126 17.18 15.47 18.82
C VAL A 126 17.13 14.42 17.72
N LEU A 127 16.82 13.19 18.08
CA LEU A 127 16.62 12.09 17.13
C LEU A 127 15.28 12.32 16.44
N VAL A 128 15.33 12.92 15.25
CA VAL A 128 14.16 13.01 14.36
C VAL A 128 13.96 11.62 13.77
N PRO A 129 12.80 10.98 13.99
CA PRO A 129 12.51 9.67 13.43
C PRO A 129 12.27 9.80 11.93
N ASP A 130 13.02 9.02 11.14
CA ASP A 130 12.74 8.81 9.73
C ASP A 130 12.11 7.44 9.56
N MET A 131 11.13 7.34 8.67
CA MET A 131 10.59 6.06 8.23
C MET A 131 10.81 5.93 6.73
N LYS A 132 11.26 4.74 6.33
CA LYS A 132 11.44 4.37 4.93
C LYS A 132 10.84 2.99 4.73
N ASP A 133 10.10 2.82 3.65
CA ASP A 133 9.64 1.51 3.21
C ASP A 133 10.83 0.66 2.79
N MET A 134 11.04 -0.44 3.50
CA MET A 134 12.19 -1.34 3.29
C MET A 134 11.82 -2.54 2.43
N GLY A 135 10.65 -3.14 2.67
CA GLY A 135 10.24 -4.35 1.97
C GLY A 135 9.13 -5.07 2.72
N THR A 136 8.50 -6.03 2.06
CA THR A 136 7.45 -6.86 2.66
C THR A 136 7.76 -8.34 2.46
N LEU A 137 7.29 -9.18 3.38
CA LEU A 137 7.24 -10.63 3.19
C LEU A 137 5.79 -10.98 2.88
N ILE A 138 5.53 -11.48 1.69
CA ILE A 138 4.19 -11.88 1.23
C ILE A 138 4.29 -13.31 0.72
N GLU A 139 3.47 -14.20 1.26
CA GLU A 139 3.40 -15.61 0.84
C GLU A 139 4.78 -16.31 0.82
N GLY A 140 5.62 -16.00 1.82
CA GLY A 140 6.98 -16.57 1.94
C GLY A 140 8.01 -15.97 0.97
N LYS A 141 7.64 -14.97 0.17
CA LYS A 141 8.52 -14.24 -0.76
C LYS A 141 8.81 -12.84 -0.26
N VAL A 142 10.08 -12.43 -0.33
CA VAL A 142 10.51 -11.08 0.03
C VAL A 142 10.39 -10.14 -1.17
N PHE A 143 9.68 -9.03 -1.00
CA PHE A 143 9.57 -7.95 -1.97
C PHE A 143 10.39 -6.73 -1.54
N LEU A 144 11.16 -6.18 -2.49
CA LEU A 144 11.88 -4.91 -2.35
C LEU A 144 10.92 -3.71 -2.42
N PRO A 145 11.32 -2.50 -2.01
CA PRO A 145 10.44 -1.32 -1.93
C PRO A 145 9.70 -1.00 -3.23
N GLN A 146 10.27 -1.35 -4.39
CA GLN A 146 9.61 -1.22 -5.69
C GLN A 146 8.48 -2.25 -5.83
N GLY A 147 8.77 -3.54 -5.59
CA GLY A 147 7.76 -4.60 -5.64
C GLY A 147 6.66 -4.46 -4.58
N VAL A 148 6.94 -3.80 -3.45
CA VAL A 148 5.91 -3.46 -2.46
C VAL A 148 4.83 -2.56 -3.05
N LYS A 149 5.20 -1.63 -3.95
CA LYS A 149 4.24 -0.75 -4.63
C LYS A 149 3.37 -1.50 -5.62
N ASP A 150 3.95 -2.46 -6.36
CA ASP A 150 3.20 -3.29 -7.30
C ASP A 150 2.12 -4.11 -6.58
N VAL A 151 2.44 -4.65 -5.40
CA VAL A 151 1.45 -5.35 -4.55
C VAL A 151 0.45 -4.35 -3.95
N ALA A 152 0.85 -3.11 -3.67
CA ALA A 152 -0.03 -2.07 -3.17
C ALA A 152 -1.11 -1.63 -4.17
N GLU A 153 -0.79 -1.71 -5.45
CA GLU A 153 -1.66 -1.34 -6.56
C GLU A 153 -2.69 -2.43 -6.91
N LEU A 154 -2.59 -3.61 -6.28
CA LEU A 154 -3.56 -4.67 -6.49
C LEU A 154 -4.98 -4.20 -6.12
N PRO A 155 -5.98 -4.55 -6.94
CA PRO A 155 -7.34 -4.10 -6.73
C PRO A 155 -8.02 -4.93 -5.63
N THR A 156 -9.24 -4.54 -5.24
CA THR A 156 -9.94 -5.21 -4.13
C THR A 156 -10.30 -6.65 -4.47
N LEU A 157 -10.49 -7.48 -3.45
CA LEU A 157 -10.76 -8.90 -3.61
C LEU A 157 -12.02 -9.19 -4.46
N ASP A 158 -13.07 -8.38 -4.35
CA ASP A 158 -14.27 -8.53 -5.17
C ASP A 158 -14.00 -8.24 -6.65
N THR A 159 -13.16 -7.24 -6.94
CA THR A 159 -12.75 -6.95 -8.32
C THR A 159 -11.84 -8.04 -8.90
N LEU A 160 -10.94 -8.63 -8.09
CA LEU A 160 -10.13 -9.77 -8.52
C LEU A 160 -11.00 -10.99 -8.82
N ARG A 161 -12.03 -11.25 -8.00
CA ARG A 161 -12.99 -12.34 -8.28
C ARG A 161 -13.74 -12.10 -9.58
N ALA A 162 -14.21 -10.87 -9.82
CA ALA A 162 -14.87 -10.51 -11.08
C ALA A 162 -13.93 -10.72 -12.29
N GLN A 163 -12.68 -10.26 -12.20
CA GLN A 163 -11.68 -10.45 -13.27
C GLN A 163 -11.39 -11.93 -13.56
N ILE A 164 -11.34 -12.78 -12.53
CA ILE A 164 -11.16 -14.23 -12.73
C ILE A 164 -12.37 -14.81 -13.46
N VAL A 165 -13.59 -14.44 -13.07
CA VAL A 165 -14.82 -14.88 -13.76
C VAL A 165 -14.84 -14.39 -15.21
N ASP A 166 -14.40 -13.16 -15.47
CA ASP A 166 -14.31 -12.59 -16.81
C ASP A 166 -13.29 -13.33 -17.68
N LEU A 167 -12.09 -13.63 -17.14
CA LEU A 167 -11.05 -14.36 -17.87
C LEU A 167 -11.47 -15.79 -18.20
N LEU A 168 -12.22 -16.45 -17.31
CA LEU A 168 -12.77 -17.78 -17.56
C LEU A 168 -13.92 -17.76 -18.56
N SER A 169 -14.72 -16.69 -18.59
CA SER A 169 -15.90 -16.56 -19.47
C SER A 169 -15.54 -16.02 -20.87
N ALA A 170 -14.47 -15.24 -20.99
CA ALA A 170 -14.06 -14.59 -22.23
C ALA A 170 -13.84 -15.56 -23.41
N PRO A 171 -13.21 -16.74 -23.27
CA PRO A 171 -13.06 -17.70 -24.37
C PRO A 171 -14.41 -18.19 -24.91
N GLY A 172 -15.38 -18.47 -24.05
CA GLY A 172 -16.72 -18.90 -24.45
C GLY A 172 -17.46 -17.83 -25.25
N ALA A 173 -17.41 -16.58 -24.78
CA ALA A 173 -17.98 -15.43 -25.48
C ALA A 173 -17.30 -15.19 -26.85
N ARG A 174 -15.98 -15.36 -26.95
CA ARG A 174 -15.25 -15.26 -28.23
C ARG A 174 -15.70 -16.32 -29.22
N ILE A 175 -15.85 -17.58 -28.81
CA ILE A 175 -16.30 -18.67 -29.69
C ILE A 175 -17.74 -18.43 -30.14
N ALA A 176 -18.64 -18.06 -29.23
CA ALA A 176 -20.01 -17.72 -29.57
C ALA A 176 -20.08 -16.53 -30.55
N GLY A 177 -19.23 -15.52 -30.36
CA GLY A 177 -19.10 -14.39 -31.27
C GLY A 177 -18.64 -14.79 -32.66
N VAL A 178 -17.61 -15.64 -32.76
CA VAL A 178 -17.11 -16.16 -34.05
C VAL A 178 -18.17 -17.01 -34.74
N LEU A 179 -18.87 -17.89 -34.02
CA LEU A 179 -19.93 -18.70 -34.60
C LEU A 179 -21.12 -17.85 -35.06
N SER A 180 -21.49 -16.81 -34.31
CA SER A 180 -22.55 -15.87 -34.72
C SER A 180 -22.17 -15.08 -35.98
N GLN A 181 -20.90 -14.68 -36.12
CA GLN A 181 -20.39 -14.05 -37.33
C GLN A 181 -20.33 -15.04 -38.51
N ALA A 182 -19.84 -16.25 -38.28
CA ALA A 182 -19.75 -17.32 -39.28
C ALA A 182 -21.12 -17.79 -39.77
N ALA A 183 -22.13 -17.80 -38.90
CA ALA A 183 -23.53 -18.09 -39.24
C ALA A 183 -24.19 -16.97 -40.08
N GLY A 184 -23.44 -15.93 -40.48
CA GLY A 184 -23.93 -14.86 -41.34
C GLY A 184 -24.55 -13.68 -40.58
N GLY A 185 -24.31 -13.53 -39.28
CA GLY A 185 -24.87 -12.44 -38.49
C GLY A 185 -24.53 -11.04 -39.01
N GLN A 186 -23.40 -10.88 -39.72
CA GLN A 186 -23.06 -9.63 -40.39
C GLN A 186 -23.93 -9.37 -41.63
N LEU A 187 -24.23 -10.43 -42.41
CA LEU A 187 -25.06 -10.34 -43.60
C LEU A 187 -26.55 -10.17 -43.27
N ALA A 188 -27.02 -10.79 -42.18
CA ALA A 188 -28.40 -10.61 -41.72
C ALA A 188 -28.68 -9.14 -41.37
N ARG A 189 -27.77 -8.48 -40.65
CA ARG A 189 -27.90 -7.06 -40.25
C ARG A 189 -27.87 -6.10 -41.45
N THR A 190 -27.06 -6.38 -42.47
CA THR A 190 -27.02 -5.54 -43.68
C THR A 190 -28.29 -5.68 -44.51
N LEU A 191 -28.82 -6.90 -44.65
CA LEU A 191 -30.09 -7.14 -45.35
C LEU A 191 -31.28 -6.52 -44.60
N GLU A 192 -31.31 -6.60 -43.27
CA GLU A 192 -32.32 -5.95 -42.45
C GLU A 192 -32.26 -4.42 -42.57
N GLY A 193 -31.06 -3.82 -42.52
CA GLY A 193 -30.90 -2.38 -42.72
C GLY A 193 -31.39 -1.90 -44.09
N LEU A 194 -31.09 -2.66 -45.17
CA LEU A 194 -31.60 -2.36 -46.51
C LEU A 194 -33.12 -2.48 -46.59
N LYS A 195 -33.71 -3.50 -45.93
CA LYS A 195 -35.16 -3.67 -45.87
C LYS A 195 -35.84 -2.50 -45.16
N MET A 196 -35.30 -2.05 -44.03
CA MET A 196 -35.86 -0.91 -43.28
C MET A 196 -35.76 0.40 -44.07
N ALA A 197 -34.67 0.63 -44.82
CA ALA A 197 -34.53 1.81 -45.67
C ALA A 197 -35.61 1.87 -46.77
N LEU A 198 -35.92 0.74 -47.40
CA LEU A 198 -36.96 0.65 -48.43
C LEU A 198 -38.37 0.86 -47.85
N GLU A 199 -38.62 0.42 -46.62
CA GLU A 199 -39.90 0.64 -45.92
C GLU A 199 -40.08 2.11 -45.50
N GLU A 200 -38.99 2.81 -45.13
CA GLU A 200 -39.00 4.25 -44.83
C GLU A 200 -39.22 5.11 -46.08
N GLU A 201 -38.60 4.75 -47.22
CA GLU A 201 -38.86 5.40 -48.51
C GLU A 201 -40.32 5.23 -48.96
N GLN A 202 -40.92 4.04 -48.75
CA GLN A 202 -42.33 3.82 -49.04
C GLN A 202 -43.25 4.61 -48.10
N LYS A 203 -42.95 4.70 -46.81
CA LYS A 203 -43.73 5.53 -45.87
C LYS A 203 -43.64 7.03 -46.19
N GLY A 204 -42.48 7.53 -46.63
CA GLY A 204 -42.29 8.92 -47.05
C GLY A 204 -43.16 9.35 -48.24
N SER A 205 -43.54 8.42 -49.11
CA SER A 205 -44.43 8.68 -50.26
C SER A 205 -45.94 8.65 -49.94
N SER A 206 -46.33 8.27 -48.72
CA SER A 206 -47.73 7.99 -48.34
C SER A 206 -48.36 8.98 -47.34
N SER A 207 -47.66 10.05 -46.94
CA SER A 207 -48.29 11.14 -46.17
C SER A 207 -48.96 12.12 -47.13
N PRO A 208 -50.30 12.23 -47.16
CA PRO A 208 -50.96 13.28 -47.91
C PRO A 208 -50.66 14.62 -47.22
N PRO A 209 -50.26 15.68 -47.94
CA PRO A 209 -50.20 17.01 -47.34
C PRO A 209 -51.62 17.47 -46.94
N PRO A 210 -51.80 18.20 -45.81
CA PRO A 210 -53.09 18.81 -45.44
C PRO A 210 -53.53 19.88 -46.44
#